data_AF-A0A1F5PJ46-F1
#
_entry.id   AF-A0A1F5PJ46-F1
#
_cell.length_a   1.000
_cell.length_b   1.000
_cell.length_c   1.000
_cell.angle_alpha   90.00
_cell.angle_beta   90.00
_cell.angle_gamma   90.00
#
_symmetry.space_group_name_H-M   'P 1'
#
loop_
_entity.id
_entity.type
_entity.pdbx_description
1 polymer ?
#
loop_
_entity_poly.entity_id
_entity_poly.type
_entity_poly.pdbx_seq_one_letter_code
_entity_poly.pdbx_strand_id
1 'polypeptide(L)'
;MKYKVLGIIFLVAIGAAVVSVLYYWQVAHQAIPGPVVHQDKGEIFCGSVAGIPCPTSGYTCIPEDNFPDAGTNCRKSETTNDTLNWKTFESKELGVKFEYPSDWGEISLEIKNGETYGYTSYPDQVKGKTFAAYYKPPGQNSRYALFGGISSDFQTNRGGQFFDSTGYVKNLTAYYFKYIQNTKYLLDSKLISEVTGVNTTGIFIDPITYVGMEWYYPWRYGAIFNLKSSKDFSGIAFELYIPNPDKDPDLAHKKLEFQKLLSTLEIQ
;
A
#
# COMPACT_ATOMS: atom_id res chain seq x y z
N MET A 1 34.66 36.76 -45.36
CA MET A 1 34.12 35.76 -44.40
C MET A 1 33.22 36.40 -43.33
N LYS A 2 32.28 37.30 -43.66
CA LYS A 2 31.34 37.89 -42.67
C LYS A 2 29.85 37.63 -42.94
N TYR A 3 29.50 37.06 -44.10
CA TYR A 3 28.09 36.84 -44.50
C TYR A 3 27.58 35.40 -44.34
N LYS A 4 28.44 34.42 -44.02
CA LYS A 4 28.01 33.02 -43.81
C LYS A 4 27.56 32.71 -42.37
N VAL A 5 28.01 33.49 -41.39
CA VAL A 5 27.67 33.26 -39.97
C VAL A 5 26.29 33.82 -39.60
N LEU A 6 25.84 34.90 -40.25
CA LEU A 6 24.49 35.45 -40.01
C LEU A 6 23.37 34.53 -40.52
N GLY A 7 23.57 33.81 -41.64
CA GLY A 7 22.53 32.93 -42.20
C GLY A 7 22.21 31.72 -41.31
N ILE A 8 23.21 31.20 -40.59
CA ILE A 8 23.03 30.05 -39.69
C ILE A 8 22.31 30.47 -38.40
N ILE A 9 22.60 31.67 -37.87
CA ILE A 9 21.91 32.20 -36.68
C ILE A 9 20.43 32.47 -36.98
N PHE A 10 20.10 32.97 -38.18
CA PHE A 10 18.72 33.22 -38.59
C PHE A 10 17.91 31.92 -38.76
N LEU A 11 18.52 30.85 -39.28
CA LEU A 11 17.87 29.55 -39.43
C LEU A 11 17.62 28.84 -38.08
N VAL A 12 18.53 28.98 -37.11
CA VAL A 12 18.34 28.41 -35.76
C VAL A 12 17.23 29.16 -34.99
N ALA A 13 17.13 30.48 -35.14
CA ALA A 13 16.07 31.27 -34.51
C ALA A 13 14.67 30.96 -35.07
N ILE A 14 14.55 30.74 -36.39
CA ILE A 14 13.29 30.31 -37.02
C ILE A 14 12.94 28.88 -36.59
N GLY A 15 13.92 27.97 -36.50
CA GLY A 15 13.71 26.61 -36.01
C GLY A 15 13.18 26.56 -34.57
N ALA A 16 13.74 27.36 -33.67
CA ALA A 16 13.29 27.44 -32.27
C ALA A 16 11.88 28.05 -32.14
N ALA A 17 11.54 29.04 -32.97
CA ALA A 17 10.21 29.66 -32.98
C ALA A 17 9.14 28.70 -33.55
N VAL A 18 9.46 27.91 -34.59
CA VAL A 18 8.52 26.95 -35.18
C VAL A 18 8.27 25.78 -34.22
N VAL A 19 9.29 25.30 -33.50
CA VAL A 19 9.12 24.23 -32.49
C VAL A 19 8.29 24.71 -31.31
N SER A 20 8.46 25.95 -30.86
CA SER A 20 7.66 26.49 -29.75
C SER A 20 6.21 26.80 -30.14
N VAL A 21 5.94 27.23 -31.38
CA VAL A 21 4.57 27.38 -31.91
C VAL A 21 3.88 26.03 -32.10
N LEU A 22 4.59 25.01 -32.60
CA LEU A 22 4.04 23.64 -32.73
C LEU A 22 3.78 22.98 -31.36
N TYR A 23 4.64 23.22 -30.38
CA TYR A 23 4.42 22.75 -29.01
C TYR A 23 3.20 23.45 -28.38
N TYR A 24 3.03 24.75 -28.58
CA TYR A 24 1.83 25.47 -28.15
C TYR A 24 0.55 25.00 -28.86
N TRP A 25 0.64 24.63 -30.15
CA TRP A 25 -0.51 24.13 -30.91
C TRP A 25 -0.93 22.72 -30.47
N GLN A 26 0.02 21.84 -30.13
CA GLN A 26 -0.25 20.52 -29.56
C GLN A 26 -0.84 20.60 -28.15
N VAL A 27 -0.38 21.53 -27.31
CA VAL A 27 -0.93 21.73 -25.96
C VAL A 27 -2.32 22.37 -26.02
N ALA A 28 -2.59 23.26 -26.99
CA ALA A 28 -3.90 23.89 -27.15
C ALA A 28 -5.00 22.95 -27.71
N HIS A 29 -4.63 21.86 -28.41
CA HIS A 29 -5.59 20.87 -28.93
C HIS A 29 -5.73 19.63 -28.04
N GLN A 30 -4.96 19.51 -26.95
CA GLN A 30 -5.34 18.70 -25.81
C GLN A 30 -6.18 19.54 -24.84
N ALA A 31 -7.28 20.08 -25.35
CA ALA A 31 -8.42 20.37 -24.51
C ALA A 31 -8.90 19.01 -23.98
N ILE A 32 -8.33 18.58 -22.86
CA ILE A 32 -9.01 17.69 -21.92
C ILE A 32 -10.39 18.32 -21.78
N PRO A 33 -11.49 17.63 -22.15
CA PRO A 33 -12.80 18.20 -21.93
C PRO A 33 -12.86 18.56 -20.45
N GLY A 34 -12.91 19.87 -20.18
CA GLY A 34 -13.27 20.34 -18.85
C GLY A 34 -14.56 19.64 -18.46
N PRO A 35 -14.82 19.42 -17.16
CA PRO A 35 -16.03 18.75 -16.72
C PRO A 35 -17.22 19.38 -17.46
N VAL A 36 -17.93 18.56 -18.24
CA VAL A 36 -19.14 19.00 -18.92
C VAL A 36 -20.17 19.20 -17.81
N VAL A 37 -20.24 20.42 -17.29
CA VAL A 37 -21.27 20.82 -16.36
C VAL A 37 -22.51 21.09 -17.20
N HIS A 38 -23.32 20.06 -17.44
CA HIS A 38 -24.69 20.31 -17.86
C HIS A 38 -25.44 20.95 -16.69
N GLN A 39 -25.91 22.16 -16.94
CA GLN A 39 -26.46 23.09 -15.96
C GLN A 39 -27.93 22.76 -15.63
N ASP A 40 -28.25 21.49 -15.43
CA ASP A 40 -29.51 21.06 -14.84
C ASP A 40 -29.20 20.13 -13.67
N LYS A 41 -29.34 20.69 -12.45
CA LYS A 41 -29.30 20.03 -11.11
C LYS A 41 -27.96 19.83 -10.39
N GLY A 42 -26.82 20.28 -10.91
CA GLY A 42 -25.58 20.32 -10.13
C GLY A 42 -24.96 18.95 -9.81
N GLU A 43 -25.25 17.94 -10.63
CA GLU A 43 -24.67 16.60 -10.52
C GLU A 43 -23.36 16.54 -11.33
N ILE A 44 -22.28 16.02 -10.72
CA ILE A 44 -20.97 15.86 -11.37
C ILE A 44 -20.88 14.42 -11.89
N PHE A 45 -20.62 14.25 -13.19
CA PHE A 45 -20.45 12.95 -13.82
C PHE A 45 -19.03 12.37 -13.60
N CYS A 46 -18.93 11.06 -13.46
CA CYS A 46 -17.71 10.27 -13.36
C CYS A 46 -17.87 8.96 -14.15
N GLY A 47 -16.79 8.27 -14.50
CA GLY A 47 -16.86 7.13 -15.41
C GLY A 47 -17.07 7.51 -16.89
N SER A 48 -17.45 6.54 -17.73
CA SER A 48 -17.26 6.44 -19.20
C SER A 48 -15.99 5.67 -19.59
N VAL A 49 -15.90 5.28 -20.87
CA VAL A 49 -14.73 4.62 -21.50
C VAL A 49 -13.39 5.36 -21.23
N ALA A 50 -13.45 6.63 -20.85
CA ALA A 50 -12.29 7.47 -20.51
C ALA A 50 -11.88 7.43 -19.02
N GLY A 51 -12.63 6.77 -18.14
CA GLY A 51 -12.27 6.58 -16.73
C GLY A 51 -12.18 7.89 -15.93
N ILE A 52 -13.11 8.83 -16.14
CA ILE A 52 -13.07 10.15 -15.51
C ILE A 52 -13.27 10.02 -13.98
N PRO A 53 -12.28 10.42 -13.15
CA PRO A 53 -12.41 10.39 -11.70
C PRO A 53 -13.25 11.56 -11.18
N CYS A 54 -13.82 11.41 -9.98
CA CYS A 54 -14.51 12.52 -9.32
C CYS A 54 -13.53 13.65 -8.96
N PRO A 55 -13.87 14.92 -9.23
CA PRO A 55 -12.95 16.05 -9.05
C PRO A 55 -12.75 16.49 -7.59
N THR A 56 -13.59 16.01 -6.66
CA THR A 56 -13.61 16.43 -5.26
C THR A 56 -13.31 15.26 -4.32
N SER A 57 -12.37 15.44 -3.39
CA SER A 57 -12.08 14.47 -2.32
C SER A 57 -13.34 14.17 -1.49
N GLY A 58 -13.61 12.89 -1.21
CA GLY A 58 -14.79 12.45 -0.45
C GLY A 58 -16.03 12.13 -1.30
N TYR A 59 -15.89 12.10 -2.63
CA TYR A 59 -16.92 11.65 -3.56
C TYR A 59 -16.45 10.37 -4.25
N THR A 60 -17.35 9.40 -4.38
CA THR A 60 -17.08 8.14 -5.08
C THR A 60 -18.02 7.99 -6.27
N CYS A 61 -17.51 7.35 -7.30
CA CYS A 61 -18.27 7.03 -8.50
C CYS A 61 -19.04 5.73 -8.24
N ILE A 62 -20.37 5.80 -8.18
CA ILE A 62 -21.21 4.63 -7.86
C ILE A 62 -21.73 4.07 -9.18
N PRO A 63 -21.37 2.84 -9.57
CA PRO A 63 -21.97 2.18 -10.74
C PRO A 63 -23.47 2.01 -10.51
N GLU A 64 -24.33 2.47 -11.43
CA GLU A 64 -25.73 2.03 -11.43
C GLU A 64 -25.81 0.66 -12.10
N ASP A 65 -26.59 -0.25 -11.51
CA ASP A 65 -26.57 -1.71 -11.66
C ASP A 65 -26.88 -2.29 -13.07
N ASN A 66 -26.68 -1.56 -14.18
CA ASN A 66 -26.87 -2.13 -15.51
C ASN A 66 -25.87 -1.72 -16.60
N PHE A 67 -24.97 -0.76 -16.37
CA PHE A 67 -24.00 -0.36 -17.41
C PHE A 67 -22.70 0.20 -16.79
N PRO A 68 -21.64 -0.60 -16.55
CA PRO A 68 -20.37 -0.11 -16.01
C PRO A 68 -19.63 0.87 -16.93
N ASP A 69 -19.97 0.86 -18.23
CA ASP A 69 -19.33 1.70 -19.25
C ASP A 69 -20.10 3.00 -19.55
N ALA A 70 -21.34 3.11 -19.07
CA ALA A 70 -22.09 4.37 -19.08
C ALA A 70 -21.66 5.14 -17.82
N GLY A 71 -21.06 6.32 -17.99
CA GLY A 71 -20.67 7.14 -16.84
C GLY A 71 -21.81 7.28 -15.83
N THR A 72 -21.45 7.44 -14.56
CA THR A 72 -22.37 7.60 -13.45
C THR A 72 -22.14 8.94 -12.75
N ASN A 73 -22.87 9.20 -11.66
CA ASN A 73 -22.75 10.44 -10.92
C ASN A 73 -21.83 10.28 -9.70
N CYS A 74 -21.00 11.28 -9.44
CA CYS A 74 -20.29 11.45 -8.18
C CYS A 74 -21.31 11.70 -7.07
N ARG A 75 -21.45 10.74 -6.14
CA ARG A 75 -22.19 10.97 -4.91
C ARG A 75 -21.23 11.31 -3.81
N LYS A 76 -21.63 12.24 -2.93
CA LYS A 76 -20.92 12.45 -1.66
C LYS A 76 -20.88 11.08 -1.01
N SER A 77 -19.70 10.58 -0.71
CA SER A 77 -19.58 9.38 0.09
C SER A 77 -20.32 9.72 1.37
N GLU A 78 -21.51 9.18 1.56
CA GLU A 78 -21.99 9.00 2.91
C GLU A 78 -20.90 8.15 3.54
N THR A 79 -20.11 8.76 4.41
CA THR A 79 -19.38 8.01 5.41
C THR A 79 -20.46 7.38 6.27
N THR A 80 -21.09 6.32 5.77
CA THR A 80 -21.42 5.21 6.67
C THR A 80 -20.12 4.99 7.42
N ASN A 81 -20.19 5.18 8.73
CA ASN A 81 -19.04 4.97 9.58
C ASN A 81 -18.80 3.46 9.52
N ASP A 82 -18.13 3.00 8.47
CA ASP A 82 -18.01 1.59 8.08
C ASP A 82 -17.20 0.81 9.13
N THR A 83 -16.56 1.54 10.06
CA THR A 83 -15.88 1.02 11.25
C THR A 83 -16.65 1.25 12.55
N LEU A 84 -17.92 1.70 12.54
CA LEU A 84 -18.71 2.02 13.75
C LEU A 84 -18.75 0.87 14.76
N ASN A 85 -18.68 -0.37 14.27
CA ASN A 85 -18.68 -1.59 15.07
C ASN A 85 -17.33 -2.29 15.08
N TRP A 86 -16.24 -1.63 14.69
CA TRP A 86 -14.90 -2.23 14.73
C TRP A 86 -14.35 -2.20 16.15
N LYS A 87 -13.50 -3.18 16.45
CA LYS A 87 -12.72 -3.21 17.68
C LYS A 87 -11.43 -2.44 17.49
N THR A 88 -10.84 -1.99 18.59
CA THR A 88 -9.54 -1.33 18.59
C THR A 88 -8.49 -2.23 19.19
N PHE A 89 -7.36 -2.39 18.50
CA PHE A 89 -6.14 -2.93 19.07
C PHE A 89 -5.23 -1.76 19.44
N GLU A 90 -4.63 -1.81 20.63
CA GLU A 90 -3.64 -0.83 21.07
C GLU A 90 -2.51 -1.56 21.80
N SER A 91 -1.26 -1.28 21.40
CA SER A 91 -0.07 -1.73 22.10
C SER A 91 0.84 -0.55 22.39
N LYS A 92 0.92 -0.18 23.68
CA LYS A 92 1.83 0.86 24.16
C LYS A 92 3.30 0.47 24.01
N GLU A 93 3.62 -0.82 24.09
CA GLU A 93 4.98 -1.32 23.92
C GLU A 93 5.49 -1.18 22.48
N LEU A 94 4.59 -1.36 21.51
CA LEU A 94 4.90 -1.18 20.08
C LEU A 94 4.65 0.26 19.59
N GLY A 95 3.90 1.06 20.35
CA GLY A 95 3.45 2.40 19.93
C GLY A 95 2.50 2.34 18.74
N VAL A 96 1.60 1.35 18.70
CA VAL A 96 0.66 1.16 17.59
C VAL A 96 -0.78 1.08 18.08
N LYS A 97 -1.68 1.63 17.28
CA LYS A 97 -3.13 1.53 17.48
C LYS A 97 -3.80 1.41 16.11
N PHE A 98 -4.80 0.53 15.98
CA PHE A 98 -5.61 0.42 14.76
C PHE A 98 -6.96 -0.20 15.08
N GLU A 99 -7.92 -0.01 14.18
CA GLU A 99 -9.25 -0.61 14.24
C GLU A 99 -9.33 -1.85 13.34
N TYR A 100 -10.11 -2.84 13.72
CA TYR A 100 -10.30 -4.08 12.97
C TYR A 100 -11.75 -4.61 13.09
N PRO A 101 -12.23 -5.40 12.11
CA PRO A 101 -13.59 -5.95 12.14
C PRO A 101 -13.88 -6.74 13.43
N SER A 102 -15.05 -6.52 14.03
CA SER A 102 -15.43 -7.15 15.32
C SER A 102 -15.54 -8.67 15.28
N ASP A 103 -15.80 -9.24 14.10
CA ASP A 103 -15.92 -10.68 13.86
C ASP A 103 -14.54 -11.38 13.79
N TRP A 104 -13.44 -10.62 13.75
CA TRP A 104 -12.07 -11.15 13.86
C TRP A 104 -11.68 -11.53 15.29
N GLY A 105 -12.64 -11.75 16.20
CA GLY A 105 -12.36 -12.18 17.56
C GLY A 105 -11.52 -11.18 18.35
N GLU A 106 -10.68 -11.68 19.26
CA GLU A 106 -9.71 -10.87 20.00
C GLU A 106 -8.31 -11.06 19.40
N ILE A 107 -7.63 -9.96 19.11
CA ILE A 107 -6.23 -9.99 18.66
C ILE A 107 -5.33 -10.16 19.88
N SER A 108 -4.60 -11.27 19.94
CA SER A 108 -3.58 -11.51 20.95
C SER A 108 -2.22 -11.04 20.45
N LEU A 109 -1.43 -10.38 21.31
CA LEU A 109 -0.05 -9.98 21.03
C LEU A 109 0.91 -10.87 21.81
N GLU A 110 1.85 -11.49 21.11
CA GLU A 110 2.98 -12.21 21.68
C GLU A 110 4.28 -11.44 21.36
N ILE A 111 5.07 -11.13 22.39
CA ILE A 111 6.44 -10.62 22.24
C ILE A 111 7.37 -11.65 22.86
N LYS A 112 8.34 -12.14 22.09
CA LYS A 112 9.27 -13.17 22.53
C LYS A 112 10.71 -12.69 22.39
N ASN A 113 11.51 -12.98 23.41
CA ASN A 113 12.96 -12.85 23.33
C ASN A 113 13.50 -14.13 22.71
N GLY A 114 14.27 -14.03 21.63
CA GLY A 114 14.93 -15.17 20.99
C GLY A 114 14.01 -16.34 20.66
N GLU A 115 13.39 -16.35 19.47
CA GLU A 115 12.63 -17.52 19.02
C GLU A 115 13.50 -18.56 18.31
N THR A 116 13.72 -19.71 18.94
CA THR A 116 14.01 -20.95 18.20
C THR A 116 12.72 -21.49 17.59
N TYR A 117 12.40 -21.07 16.36
CA TYR A 117 11.26 -21.60 15.62
C TYR A 117 11.66 -22.89 14.87
N GLY A 118 11.24 -24.05 15.38
CA GLY A 118 11.23 -25.33 14.65
C GLY A 118 12.57 -26.07 14.50
N TYR A 119 12.62 -27.30 15.02
CA TYR A 119 13.48 -28.46 14.67
C TYR A 119 14.98 -28.29 14.34
N THR A 120 15.63 -27.15 14.57
CA THR A 120 17.09 -27.04 14.49
C THR A 120 17.68 -26.79 15.86
N SER A 121 18.60 -27.67 16.24
CA SER A 121 19.34 -27.79 17.50
C SER A 121 20.36 -26.66 17.76
N TYR A 122 20.03 -25.41 17.43
CA TYR A 122 20.92 -24.25 17.63
C TYR A 122 20.30 -23.16 18.54
N PRO A 123 20.10 -23.46 19.84
CA PRO A 123 19.56 -22.52 20.81
C PRO A 123 20.47 -21.30 21.07
N ASP A 124 21.77 -21.40 20.78
CA ASP A 124 22.77 -20.35 21.12
C ASP A 124 22.86 -19.20 20.09
N GLN A 125 22.03 -19.21 19.03
CA GLN A 125 22.21 -18.32 17.87
C GLN A 125 21.06 -17.36 17.58
N VAL A 126 19.99 -17.37 18.39
CA VAL A 126 18.88 -16.42 18.20
C VAL A 126 19.06 -15.23 19.13
N LYS A 127 19.46 -14.09 18.54
CA LYS A 127 19.48 -12.79 19.23
C LYS A 127 18.28 -11.96 18.83
N GLY A 128 17.95 -10.96 19.66
CA GLY A 128 16.84 -10.03 19.44
C GLY A 128 15.48 -10.56 19.87
N LYS A 129 14.43 -9.82 19.48
CA LYS A 129 13.03 -10.06 19.83
C LYS A 129 12.20 -10.23 18.57
N THR A 130 11.12 -10.99 18.69
CA THR A 130 10.04 -11.05 17.71
C THR A 130 8.75 -10.59 18.36
N PHE A 131 7.85 -10.03 17.55
CA PHE A 131 6.45 -9.92 17.95
C PHE A 131 5.54 -10.45 16.85
N ALA A 132 4.45 -11.05 17.28
CA ALA A 132 3.38 -11.48 16.40
C ALA A 132 2.06 -11.23 17.09
N ALA A 133 1.14 -10.65 16.35
CA ALA A 133 -0.25 -10.58 16.72
C ALA A 133 -1.08 -11.14 15.58
N TYR A 134 -2.06 -11.96 15.93
CA TYR A 134 -2.82 -12.68 14.94
C TYR A 134 -4.24 -12.92 15.43
N TYR A 135 -5.14 -12.96 14.44
CA TYR A 135 -6.43 -13.60 14.61
C TYR A 135 -6.39 -15.01 14.01
N LYS A 136 -6.91 -15.97 14.78
CA LYS A 136 -7.15 -17.34 14.33
C LYS A 136 -8.65 -17.64 14.41
N PRO A 137 -9.37 -17.74 13.28
CA PRO A 137 -10.76 -18.13 13.28
C PRO A 137 -10.98 -19.49 13.96
N PRO A 138 -12.07 -19.68 14.73
CA PRO A 138 -12.42 -21.00 15.28
C PRO A 138 -12.51 -22.06 14.17
N GLY A 139 -11.87 -23.22 14.39
CA GLY A 139 -11.90 -24.34 13.45
C GLY A 139 -10.95 -24.23 12.25
N GLN A 140 -10.19 -23.14 12.10
CA GLN A 140 -9.15 -23.02 11.07
C GLN A 140 -7.75 -23.28 11.64
N ASN A 141 -6.91 -23.95 10.87
CA ASN A 141 -5.49 -24.16 11.22
C ASN A 141 -4.59 -22.99 10.81
N SER A 142 -5.05 -22.15 9.87
CA SER A 142 -4.30 -21.00 9.34
C SER A 142 -4.74 -19.70 10.00
N ARG A 143 -3.78 -18.78 10.15
CA ARG A 143 -3.99 -17.44 10.70
C ARG A 143 -4.51 -16.53 9.57
N TYR A 144 -5.58 -15.77 9.84
CA TYR A 144 -6.34 -15.03 8.81
C TYR A 144 -5.75 -13.63 8.52
N ALA A 145 -5.41 -12.91 9.59
CA ALA A 145 -4.65 -11.67 9.55
C ALA A 145 -3.55 -11.72 10.61
N LEU A 146 -2.35 -11.33 10.21
CA LEU A 146 -1.20 -11.25 11.09
C LEU A 146 -0.58 -9.87 11.00
N PHE A 147 -0.02 -9.40 12.10
CA PHE A 147 1.04 -8.41 12.04
C PHE A 147 2.18 -8.80 12.96
N GLY A 148 3.38 -8.43 12.56
CA GLY A 148 4.58 -8.80 13.28
C GLY A 148 5.79 -7.99 12.87
N GLY A 149 6.88 -8.25 13.56
CA GLY A 149 8.15 -7.58 13.34
C GLY A 149 9.25 -8.21 14.18
N ILE A 150 10.48 -7.82 13.86
CA ILE A 150 11.67 -8.22 14.61
C ILE A 150 12.43 -7.00 15.10
N SER A 151 13.17 -7.18 16.19
CA SER A 151 14.05 -6.13 16.69
C SER A 151 15.23 -5.92 15.74
N SER A 152 15.85 -4.74 15.82
CA SER A 152 16.97 -4.39 14.94
C SER A 152 18.22 -5.28 15.11
N ASP A 153 18.39 -5.87 16.28
CA ASP A 153 19.47 -6.81 16.63
C ASP A 153 19.09 -8.28 16.39
N PHE A 154 17.94 -8.54 15.76
CA PHE A 154 17.49 -9.90 15.51
C PHE A 154 18.41 -10.64 14.53
N GLN A 155 18.89 -11.81 14.96
CA GLN A 155 19.78 -12.67 14.19
C GLN A 155 19.25 -14.09 14.20
N THR A 156 19.19 -14.70 13.01
CA THR A 156 18.82 -16.10 12.84
C THR A 156 19.42 -16.64 11.54
N ASN A 157 19.69 -17.94 11.48
CA ASN A 157 20.22 -18.63 10.30
C ASN A 157 19.11 -19.15 9.34
N ARG A 158 17.84 -18.77 9.54
CA ARG A 158 16.75 -19.11 8.62
C ARG A 158 16.61 -18.08 7.49
N GLY A 159 16.04 -18.49 6.35
CA GLY A 159 15.67 -17.61 5.22
C GLY A 159 14.55 -16.59 5.53
N GLY A 160 13.99 -16.68 6.74
CA GLY A 160 13.05 -15.72 7.34
C GLY A 160 11.63 -15.71 6.74
N GLN A 161 10.69 -15.07 7.44
CA GLN A 161 9.28 -14.83 7.08
C GLN A 161 8.94 -13.34 6.88
N PHE A 162 7.81 -12.98 6.25
CA PHE A 162 7.49 -11.59 5.87
C PHE A 162 7.43 -10.66 7.10
N PHE A 163 6.98 -11.20 8.23
CA PHE A 163 6.98 -10.53 9.53
C PHE A 163 8.36 -10.46 10.21
N ASP A 164 9.42 -11.00 9.62
CA ASP A 164 10.80 -10.70 10.02
C ASP A 164 11.30 -9.38 9.40
N SER A 165 10.37 -8.45 9.18
CA SER A 165 10.65 -7.10 8.69
C SER A 165 11.17 -6.20 9.80
N THR A 166 12.11 -5.33 9.44
CA THR A 166 12.51 -4.16 10.25
C THR A 166 12.07 -2.84 9.61
N GLY A 167 11.07 -2.90 8.73
CA GLY A 167 10.49 -1.75 8.04
C GLY A 167 10.90 -1.64 6.57
N TYR A 168 10.86 -0.43 6.03
CA TYR A 168 11.22 -0.13 4.66
C TYR A 168 12.02 1.18 4.56
N VAL A 169 12.75 1.34 3.46
CA VAL A 169 13.44 2.58 3.10
C VAL A 169 12.97 3.04 1.72
N LYS A 170 12.61 4.31 1.59
CA LYS A 170 12.37 4.96 0.30
C LYS A 170 13.62 5.76 -0.09
N ASN A 171 14.14 5.53 -1.28
CA ASN A 171 15.22 6.31 -1.86
C ASN A 171 14.78 6.82 -3.24
N LEU A 172 14.56 8.14 -3.35
CA LEU A 172 13.95 8.78 -4.52
C LEU A 172 12.58 8.13 -4.84
N THR A 173 12.53 7.29 -5.88
CA THR A 173 11.35 6.56 -6.34
C THR A 173 11.40 5.06 -6.03
N ALA A 174 12.52 4.56 -5.48
CA ALA A 174 12.71 3.15 -5.19
C ALA A 174 12.41 2.82 -3.72
N TYR A 175 11.72 1.71 -3.49
CA TYR A 175 11.48 1.18 -2.15
C TYR A 175 12.34 -0.05 -1.90
N TYR A 176 12.88 -0.11 -0.69
CA TYR A 176 13.68 -1.21 -0.19
C TYR A 176 13.00 -1.80 1.03
N PHE A 177 12.74 -3.11 0.99
CA PHE A 177 12.34 -3.85 2.17
C PHE A 177 13.54 -4.07 3.08
N LYS A 178 13.42 -3.78 4.37
CA LYS A 178 14.46 -4.09 5.36
C LYS A 178 14.14 -5.37 6.11
N TYR A 179 15.15 -6.20 6.24
CA TYR A 179 15.00 -7.57 6.70
C TYR A 179 16.00 -7.99 7.77
N ILE A 180 15.98 -9.27 8.15
CA ILE A 180 16.94 -9.91 9.07
C ILE A 180 18.37 -9.45 8.75
N GLN A 181 19.14 -9.18 9.81
CA GLN A 181 20.52 -8.67 9.71
C GLN A 181 20.63 -7.36 8.90
N ASN A 182 19.55 -6.57 8.84
CA ASN A 182 19.46 -5.30 8.11
C ASN A 182 19.70 -5.44 6.60
N THR A 183 19.42 -6.63 6.05
CA THR A 183 19.47 -6.88 4.61
C THR A 183 18.42 -6.02 3.91
N LYS A 184 18.76 -5.45 2.75
CA LYS A 184 17.86 -4.60 1.95
C LYS A 184 17.57 -5.26 0.61
N TYR A 185 16.29 -5.40 0.29
CA TYR A 185 15.83 -5.92 -0.99
C TYR A 185 15.09 -4.84 -1.76
N LEU A 186 15.52 -4.57 -3.00
CA LEU A 186 14.80 -3.69 -3.91
C LEU A 186 13.46 -4.32 -4.25
N LEU A 187 12.38 -3.56 -4.10
CA LEU A 187 11.03 -3.98 -4.44
C LEU A 187 10.66 -3.55 -5.86
N ASP A 188 9.94 -4.39 -6.59
CA ASP A 188 9.39 -4.03 -7.90
C ASP A 188 8.29 -2.98 -7.73
N SER A 189 8.52 -1.78 -8.27
CA SER A 189 7.59 -0.66 -8.18
C SER A 189 6.21 -0.94 -8.75
N LYS A 190 6.05 -1.95 -9.63
CA LYS A 190 4.74 -2.34 -10.18
C LYS A 190 3.82 -2.98 -9.16
N LEU A 191 4.36 -3.48 -8.07
CA LEU A 191 3.66 -4.25 -7.05
C LEU A 191 3.45 -3.45 -5.77
N ILE A 192 3.89 -2.19 -5.76
CA ILE A 192 3.90 -1.32 -4.59
C ILE A 192 2.93 -0.17 -4.82
N SER A 193 2.12 0.09 -3.81
CA SER A 193 1.42 1.35 -3.64
C SER A 193 1.69 1.92 -2.25
N GLU A 194 1.64 3.25 -2.11
CA GLU A 194 1.65 3.85 -0.78
C GLU A 194 0.29 3.65 -0.12
N VAL A 195 0.31 3.35 1.17
CA VAL A 195 -0.88 3.27 2.01
C VAL A 195 -0.73 4.24 3.18
N THR A 196 -1.75 5.05 3.42
CA THR A 196 -1.74 6.08 4.45
C THR A 196 -2.59 5.62 5.62
N GLY A 197 -1.96 5.49 6.79
CA GLY A 197 -2.66 5.41 8.07
C GLY A 197 -2.99 6.81 8.62
N VAL A 198 -3.46 6.90 9.86
CA VAL A 198 -3.89 8.16 10.49
C VAL A 198 -2.77 9.22 10.51
N ASN A 199 -1.57 8.82 10.91
CA ASN A 199 -0.41 9.70 11.06
C ASN A 199 0.89 9.08 10.48
N THR A 200 0.72 8.07 9.63
CA THR A 200 1.81 7.25 9.10
C THR A 200 1.59 6.90 7.64
N THR A 201 2.67 6.60 6.94
CA THR A 201 2.64 6.09 5.57
C THR A 201 3.46 4.80 5.53
N GLY A 202 2.86 3.79 4.92
CA GLY A 202 3.47 2.49 4.67
C GLY A 202 3.53 2.21 3.17
N ILE A 203 4.05 1.03 2.87
CA ILE A 203 3.98 0.45 1.53
C ILE A 203 3.04 -0.75 1.57
N PHE A 204 2.13 -0.83 0.61
CA PHE A 204 1.30 -1.98 0.34
C PHE A 204 1.93 -2.79 -0.80
N ILE A 205 1.89 -4.12 -0.69
CA ILE A 205 2.52 -5.06 -1.62
C ILE A 205 1.46 -6.06 -2.12
N ASP A 206 1.22 -6.06 -3.43
CA ASP A 206 0.10 -6.77 -4.07
C ASP A 206 0.52 -7.55 -5.34
N PRO A 207 0.55 -8.89 -5.30
CA PRO A 207 0.63 -9.75 -4.11
C PRO A 207 2.03 -9.66 -3.47
N ILE A 208 2.25 -10.29 -2.31
CA ILE A 208 3.60 -10.46 -1.75
C ILE A 208 4.41 -11.37 -2.69
N THR A 209 5.09 -10.75 -3.64
CA THR A 209 6.00 -11.41 -4.57
C THR A 209 7.42 -11.43 -4.01
N TYR A 210 8.17 -12.48 -4.31
CA TYR A 210 9.61 -12.69 -4.06
C TYR A 210 10.41 -11.43 -3.65
N VAL A 211 10.36 -11.05 -2.36
CA VAL A 211 11.18 -9.97 -1.79
C VAL A 211 12.45 -10.57 -1.20
N GLY A 212 13.27 -11.25 -2.03
CA GLY A 212 14.45 -11.95 -1.52
C GLY A 212 14.15 -13.07 -0.49
N MET A 213 12.90 -13.52 -0.45
CA MET A 213 12.39 -14.58 0.40
C MET A 213 12.01 -15.76 -0.50
N GLU A 214 12.44 -16.98 -0.15
CA GLU A 214 12.49 -18.17 -1.03
C GLU A 214 11.16 -18.61 -1.70
N TRP A 215 10.02 -17.95 -1.42
CA TRP A 215 8.71 -18.42 -1.84
C TRP A 215 7.80 -17.29 -2.36
N TYR A 216 7.33 -17.44 -3.60
CA TYR A 216 6.26 -16.64 -4.18
C TYR A 216 4.91 -17.15 -3.62
N TYR A 217 4.16 -16.28 -2.95
CA TYR A 217 2.86 -16.62 -2.37
C TYR A 217 1.77 -15.73 -2.96
N PRO A 218 1.13 -16.13 -4.09
CA PRO A 218 0.09 -15.32 -4.72
C PRO A 218 -1.15 -15.13 -3.82
N TRP A 219 -1.27 -15.93 -2.76
CA TRP A 219 -2.31 -15.90 -1.75
C TRP A 219 -2.02 -14.99 -0.55
N ARG A 220 -1.02 -14.10 -0.63
CA ARG A 220 -0.67 -13.17 0.47
C ARG A 220 -0.60 -11.74 -0.02
N TYR A 221 -1.17 -10.85 0.78
CA TYR A 221 -1.13 -9.40 0.58
C TYR A 221 -0.54 -8.76 1.83
N GLY A 222 0.32 -7.76 1.65
CA GLY A 222 1.13 -7.26 2.76
C GLY A 222 1.18 -5.76 2.81
N ALA A 223 1.36 -5.21 4.01
CA ALA A 223 1.75 -3.82 4.17
C ALA A 223 2.87 -3.69 5.20
N ILE A 224 3.78 -2.74 5.01
CA ILE A 224 4.89 -2.51 5.93
C ILE A 224 4.90 -1.04 6.31
N PHE A 225 5.02 -0.79 7.62
CA PHE A 225 5.16 0.53 8.19
C PHE A 225 6.42 0.62 9.03
N ASN A 226 7.00 1.82 9.11
CA ASN A 226 8.12 2.09 10.00
C ASN A 226 7.58 2.56 11.35
N LEU A 227 8.00 1.88 12.42
CA LEU A 227 7.69 2.30 13.79
C LEU A 227 8.61 3.45 14.20
N LYS A 228 8.08 4.41 14.97
CA LYS A 228 8.83 5.59 15.41
C LYS A 228 9.18 5.55 16.90
N SER A 229 8.24 5.13 17.75
CA SER A 229 8.41 5.21 19.21
C SER A 229 8.70 3.88 19.90
N SER A 230 8.72 2.76 19.17
CA SER A 230 9.08 1.48 19.79
C SER A 230 10.57 1.44 20.15
N LYS A 231 10.86 0.98 21.37
CA LYS A 231 12.22 0.87 21.89
C LYS A 231 13.05 -0.19 21.15
N ASP A 232 12.43 -1.32 20.83
CA ASP A 232 13.12 -2.50 20.33
C ASP A 232 12.86 -2.74 18.83
N PHE A 233 11.74 -2.22 18.31
CA PHE A 233 11.27 -2.50 16.96
C PHE A 233 11.31 -1.25 16.08
N SER A 234 11.64 -1.42 14.79
CA SER A 234 11.70 -0.30 13.83
C SER A 234 10.70 -0.42 12.68
N GLY A 235 10.00 -1.56 12.59
CA GLY A 235 8.97 -1.77 11.59
C GLY A 235 7.93 -2.78 12.04
N ILE A 236 6.81 -2.74 11.33
CA ILE A 236 5.67 -3.65 11.49
C ILE A 236 5.21 -4.06 10.10
N ALA A 237 5.02 -5.36 9.91
CA ALA A 237 4.48 -5.94 8.69
C ALA A 237 3.09 -6.51 8.99
N PHE A 238 2.10 -6.09 8.22
CA PHE A 238 0.74 -6.63 8.21
C PHE A 238 0.59 -7.60 7.04
N GLU A 239 -0.04 -8.74 7.26
CA GLU A 239 -0.25 -9.78 6.26
C GLU A 239 -1.71 -10.24 6.28
N LEU A 240 -2.33 -10.26 5.11
CA LEU A 240 -3.61 -10.89 4.84
C LEU A 240 -3.38 -12.17 4.04
N TYR A 241 -3.82 -13.30 4.61
CA TYR A 241 -3.73 -14.61 3.96
C TYR A 241 -5.08 -14.98 3.34
N ILE A 242 -5.11 -15.13 2.01
CA ILE A 242 -6.31 -15.52 1.26
C ILE A 242 -6.02 -16.78 0.45
N PRO A 243 -6.40 -17.98 0.95
CA PRO A 243 -6.13 -19.22 0.24
C PRO A 243 -6.85 -19.23 -1.10
N ASN A 244 -6.10 -19.44 -2.19
CA ASN A 244 -6.64 -19.59 -3.55
C ASN A 244 -7.42 -18.34 -4.02
N PRO A 245 -6.78 -17.15 -4.10
CA PRO A 245 -7.46 -15.88 -4.34
C PRO A 245 -8.27 -15.86 -5.63
N ASP A 246 -7.83 -16.56 -6.67
CA ASP A 246 -8.54 -16.67 -7.97
C ASP A 246 -9.93 -17.32 -7.86
N LYS A 247 -10.20 -18.03 -6.75
CA LYS A 247 -11.47 -18.73 -6.50
C LYS A 247 -12.23 -18.18 -5.29
N ASP A 248 -11.73 -17.11 -4.67
CA ASP A 248 -12.38 -16.51 -3.50
C ASP A 248 -13.34 -15.41 -3.97
N PRO A 249 -14.67 -15.64 -3.93
CA PRO A 249 -15.65 -14.64 -4.37
C PRO A 249 -15.62 -13.37 -3.53
N ASP A 250 -15.08 -13.43 -2.31
CA ASP A 250 -15.01 -12.30 -1.38
C ASP A 250 -13.63 -11.60 -1.41
N LEU A 251 -12.75 -11.95 -2.35
CA LEU A 251 -11.39 -11.40 -2.44
C LEU A 251 -11.38 -9.87 -2.40
N ALA A 252 -12.22 -9.23 -3.22
CA ALA A 252 -12.29 -7.78 -3.29
C ALA A 252 -12.72 -7.15 -1.96
N HIS A 253 -13.71 -7.76 -1.30
CA HIS A 253 -14.19 -7.32 0.00
C HIS A 253 -13.10 -7.44 1.07
N LYS A 254 -12.43 -8.60 1.16
CA LYS A 254 -11.34 -8.84 2.12
C LYS A 254 -10.16 -7.89 1.93
N LYS A 255 -9.78 -7.60 0.68
CA LYS A 255 -8.72 -6.62 0.38
C LYS A 255 -9.14 -5.21 0.79
N LEU A 256 -10.41 -4.83 0.56
CA LEU A 256 -10.95 -3.54 0.98
C LEU A 256 -10.98 -3.40 2.51
N GLU A 257 -11.43 -4.43 3.24
CA GLU A 257 -11.40 -4.44 4.72
C GLU A 257 -9.98 -4.30 5.25
N PHE A 258 -9.03 -5.03 4.66
CA PHE A 258 -7.63 -4.93 5.05
C PHE A 258 -7.07 -3.52 4.79
N GLN A 259 -7.36 -2.92 3.62
CA GLN A 259 -6.96 -1.53 3.35
C GLN A 259 -7.60 -0.53 4.32
N LYS A 260 -8.87 -0.72 4.68
CA LYS A 260 -9.55 0.08 5.71
C LYS A 260 -8.85 -0.04 7.06
N LEU A 261 -8.51 -1.25 7.51
CA LEU A 261 -7.69 -1.46 8.72
C LEU A 261 -6.39 -0.68 8.67
N LEU A 262 -5.64 -0.80 7.57
CA LEU A 262 -4.39 -0.07 7.42
C LEU A 262 -4.57 1.46 7.46
N SER A 263 -5.70 1.96 6.98
CA SER A 263 -6.02 3.39 7.04
C SER A 263 -6.28 3.91 8.46
N THR A 264 -6.69 3.02 9.37
CA THR A 264 -6.88 3.36 10.79
C THR A 264 -5.60 3.25 11.62
N LEU A 265 -4.49 2.80 11.01
CA LEU A 265 -3.23 2.61 11.72
C LEU A 265 -2.64 3.95 12.17
N GLU A 266 -2.43 4.05 13.47
CA GLU A 266 -1.74 5.13 14.15
C GLU A 266 -0.42 4.58 14.72
N ILE A 267 0.68 5.29 14.45
CA ILE A 267 1.98 5.04 15.04
C ILE A 267 2.32 6.22 15.95
N GLN A 268 2.38 5.94 17.25
CA GLN A 268 2.69 6.91 18.29
C GLN A 268 4.18 7.25 18.30
#